data_AF-A0AA37L3T4-F1
#
_entry.id   AF-A0AA37L3T4-F1
#
_cell.length_a   1.000
_cell.length_b   1.000
_cell.length_c   1.000
_cell.angle_alpha   90.00
_cell.angle_beta   90.00
_cell.angle_gamma   90.00
#
_symmetry.space_group_name_H-M   'P 1'
#
loop_
_entity.id
_entity.type
_entity.pdbx_description
1 polymer ?
#
loop_
_entity_poly.entity_id
_entity_poly.type
_entity_poly.pdbx_seq_one_letter_code
_entity_poly.pdbx_strand_id
1 'polypeptide(L)'
;MDRKVRAVDFVGSFLALAGTTVLMLGLTWGGGDYPWNSPHVIATLVVGFFVCVGFTLWQWRGAKFPLVPLHIFKSKIVNGACITMAINGWNFVVQVYYIPTFYQLAYGYSATKAGAMLLPITLTQTLFSTLSGLVVHKVGRYRECILLGWVLWAVGAGLLSTLDENSSVGKQVGYSLLVGAGVGNTLQP
;
A
#
# COMPACT_ATOMS: atom_id res chain seq x y z
N MET A 1 -14.70 24.50 -25.44
CA MET A 1 -14.27 23.64 -24.31
C MET A 1 -14.19 22.21 -24.83
N ASP A 2 -12.97 21.67 -24.99
CA ASP A 2 -12.74 20.40 -25.69
C ASP A 2 -13.52 19.22 -25.10
N ARG A 3 -14.05 18.36 -25.97
CA ARG A 3 -14.86 17.17 -25.64
C ARG A 3 -14.20 16.25 -24.60
N LYS A 4 -12.87 16.29 -24.46
CA LYS A 4 -12.06 15.57 -23.45
C LYS A 4 -12.23 16.13 -22.03
N VAL A 5 -12.35 17.45 -21.86
CA VAL A 5 -12.49 18.10 -20.55
C VAL A 5 -13.87 17.82 -19.95
N ARG A 6 -14.90 17.73 -20.79
CA ARG A 6 -16.28 17.40 -20.35
C ARG A 6 -16.45 15.91 -19.97
N ALA A 7 -15.46 15.06 -20.25
CA ALA A 7 -15.45 13.66 -19.86
C ALA A 7 -14.79 13.42 -18.48
N VAL A 8 -14.19 14.45 -17.88
CA VAL A 8 -13.55 14.37 -16.57
C VAL A 8 -14.60 14.56 -15.46
N ASP A 9 -14.65 13.62 -14.52
CA ASP A 9 -15.49 13.71 -13.33
C ASP A 9 -14.79 14.56 -12.25
N PHE A 10 -14.83 15.89 -12.43
CA PHE A 10 -14.23 16.82 -11.47
C PHE A 10 -14.86 16.73 -10.08
N VAL A 11 -16.19 16.53 -10.01
CA VAL A 11 -16.91 16.41 -8.74
C VAL A 11 -16.53 15.12 -8.03
N GLY A 12 -16.54 13.98 -8.74
CA GLY A 12 -16.09 12.72 -8.18
C GLY A 12 -14.62 12.76 -7.75
N SER A 13 -13.74 13.38 -8.54
CA SER A 13 -12.33 13.55 -8.17
C SER A 13 -12.17 14.37 -6.89
N PHE A 14 -12.90 15.48 -6.76
CA PHE A 14 -12.86 16.31 -5.55
C PHE A 14 -13.39 15.56 -4.32
N LEU A 15 -14.54 14.88 -4.44
CA LEU A 15 -15.09 14.09 -3.32
C LEU A 15 -14.17 12.93 -2.92
N ALA A 16 -13.54 12.26 -3.89
CA ALA A 16 -12.57 11.21 -3.60
C ALA A 16 -11.36 11.77 -2.83
N LEU A 17 -10.74 12.85 -3.32
CA LEU A 17 -9.59 13.47 -2.67
C LEU A 17 -9.93 14.04 -1.30
N ALA A 18 -11.04 14.76 -1.17
CA ALA A 18 -11.49 15.33 0.09
C ALA A 18 -11.82 14.25 1.11
N GLY A 19 -12.57 13.21 0.71
CA GLY A 19 -12.96 12.11 1.60
C GLY A 19 -11.75 11.33 2.11
N THR A 20 -10.83 10.93 1.22
CA THR A 20 -9.63 10.18 1.63
C THR A 20 -8.71 11.03 2.50
N THR A 21 -8.52 12.32 2.18
CA THR A 21 -7.67 13.22 2.97
C THR A 21 -8.22 13.41 4.38
N VAL A 22 -9.51 13.71 4.52
CA VAL A 22 -10.14 13.95 5.82
C VAL A 22 -10.17 12.67 6.67
N LEU A 23 -10.43 11.51 6.07
CA LEU A 23 -10.33 10.21 6.76
C LEU A 23 -8.91 9.91 7.22
N MET A 24 -7.90 10.07 6.35
CA MET A 24 -6.51 9.84 6.72
C MET A 24 -6.07 10.78 7.83
N LEU A 25 -6.49 12.05 7.79
CA LEU A 25 -6.16 13.02 8.84
C LEU A 25 -6.67 12.58 10.21
N GLY A 26 -7.92 12.10 10.30
CA GLY A 26 -8.47 11.57 11.55
C GLY A 26 -7.71 10.36 12.07
N LEU A 27 -7.32 9.44 11.18
CA LEU A 27 -6.53 8.26 11.53
C LEU A 27 -5.09 8.61 11.95
N THR A 28 -4.49 9.64 11.37
CA THR A 28 -3.13 10.08 11.72
C THR A 28 -3.10 10.80 13.06
N TRP A 29 -4.11 11.63 13.36
CA TRP A 29 -4.20 12.34 14.63
C TRP A 29 -4.61 11.47 15.81
N GLY A 30 -5.43 10.45 15.56
CA GLY A 30 -5.92 9.53 16.58
C GLY A 30 -4.78 8.77 17.26
N GLY A 31 -4.59 9.01 18.56
CA GLY A 31 -3.59 8.31 19.38
C GLY A 31 -2.17 8.88 19.30
N GLY A 32 -1.91 9.83 18.40
CA GLY A 32 -0.67 10.61 18.33
C GLY A 32 -0.86 11.98 18.97
N ASP A 33 -1.29 12.96 18.16
CA ASP A 33 -1.47 14.35 18.58
C ASP A 33 -2.72 14.57 19.45
N TYR A 34 -3.78 13.80 19.20
CA TYR A 34 -5.05 13.90 19.93
C TYR A 34 -5.51 12.53 20.44
N PRO A 35 -6.13 12.47 21.63
CA PRO A 35 -6.81 11.26 22.07
C PRO A 35 -7.90 10.83 21.07
N TRP A 36 -8.13 9.53 20.93
CA TRP A 36 -9.19 9.00 20.05
C TRP A 36 -10.58 9.57 20.35
N ASN A 37 -10.85 9.93 21.60
CA ASN A 37 -12.11 10.53 22.03
C ASN A 37 -12.16 12.07 21.84
N SER A 38 -11.16 12.66 21.17
CA SER A 38 -11.16 14.10 20.87
C SER A 38 -12.22 14.42 19.81
N PRO A 39 -12.97 15.54 19.98
CA PRO A 39 -13.93 16.00 18.98
C PRO A 39 -13.32 16.16 17.58
N HIS A 40 -12.04 16.52 17.48
CA HIS A 40 -11.33 16.71 16.22
C HIS A 40 -11.16 15.39 15.44
N VAL A 41 -10.82 14.31 16.15
CA VAL A 41 -10.63 12.98 15.56
C VAL A 41 -11.98 12.39 15.16
N ILE A 42 -12.98 12.48 16.03
CA ILE A 42 -14.32 11.96 15.73
C ILE A 42 -14.96 12.75 14.58
N ALA A 43 -14.85 14.08 14.56
CA ALA A 43 -15.40 14.91 13.50
C ALA A 43 -14.77 14.59 12.14
N THR A 44 -13.44 14.48 12.06
CA THR A 44 -12.75 14.13 10.81
C THR A 44 -13.13 12.73 10.34
N LEU A 45 -13.21 11.72 11.22
CA LEU A 45 -13.65 10.38 10.84
C LEU A 45 -15.10 10.34 10.34
N VAL A 46 -16.02 11.02 11.04
CA VAL A 46 -17.45 11.06 10.67
C VAL A 46 -17.66 11.82 9.36
N VAL A 47 -17.09 13.02 9.23
CA VAL A 47 -17.17 13.83 8.01
C VAL A 47 -16.54 13.08 6.84
N GLY A 48 -15.35 12.51 7.02
CA GLY A 48 -14.66 11.72 6.00
C GLY A 48 -15.51 10.53 5.54
N PHE A 49 -16.15 9.80 6.47
CA PHE A 49 -17.07 8.71 6.15
C PHE A 49 -18.24 9.18 5.29
N PHE A 50 -18.92 10.27 5.68
CA PHE A 50 -20.04 10.81 4.90
C PHE A 50 -19.63 11.34 3.54
N VAL A 51 -18.43 11.94 3.40
CA VAL A 51 -17.89 12.38 2.10
C VAL A 51 -17.58 11.18 1.20
N CYS A 52 -17.04 10.09 1.75
CA CYS A 52 -16.82 8.84 1.00
C CYS A 52 -18.14 8.19 0.56
N VAL A 53 -19.16 8.17 1.43
CA VAL A 53 -20.51 7.71 1.06
C VAL A 53 -21.07 8.60 -0.06
N GLY A 54 -20.91 9.93 0.07
CA GLY A 54 -21.28 10.89 -0.97
C GLY A 54 -20.58 10.62 -2.30
N PHE A 55 -19.30 10.28 -2.27
CA PHE A 55 -18.54 9.87 -3.45
C PHE A 55 -19.14 8.61 -4.09
N THR A 56 -19.44 7.57 -3.30
CA THR A 56 -20.05 6.33 -3.83
C THR A 56 -21.42 6.59 -4.45
N LEU A 57 -22.25 7.41 -3.81
CA LEU A 57 -23.57 7.80 -4.33
C LEU A 57 -23.45 8.62 -5.63
N TRP A 58 -22.48 9.53 -5.69
CA TRP A 58 -22.16 10.30 -6.90
C TRP A 58 -21.72 9.39 -8.04
N GLN A 59 -20.84 8.41 -7.79
CA GLN A 59 -20.42 7.43 -8.79
C GLN A 59 -21.58 6.51 -9.24
N TRP A 60 -22.56 6.26 -8.37
CA TRP A 60 -23.69 5.38 -8.71
C TRP A 60 -24.73 6.04 -9.61
N ARG A 61 -25.10 7.31 -9.33
CA ARG A 61 -26.22 7.99 -10.01
C ARG A 61 -25.89 9.35 -10.61
N GLY A 62 -24.85 10.03 -10.12
CA GLY A 62 -24.56 11.43 -10.47
C GLY A 62 -23.61 11.61 -11.66
N ALA A 63 -22.63 10.72 -11.83
CA ALA A 63 -21.58 10.89 -12.81
C ALA A 63 -22.00 10.44 -14.22
N LYS A 64 -21.92 11.36 -15.21
CA LYS A 64 -22.12 11.04 -16.63
C LYS A 64 -20.97 10.21 -17.23
N PHE A 65 -19.76 10.40 -16.70
CA PHE A 65 -18.56 9.63 -16.97
C PHE A 65 -17.92 9.25 -15.63
N PRO A 66 -18.35 8.16 -14.98
CA PRO A 66 -17.89 7.81 -13.64
C PRO A 66 -16.40 7.52 -13.64
N LEU A 67 -15.69 8.09 -12.65
CA LEU A 67 -14.27 7.84 -12.42
C LEU A 67 -14.01 6.39 -12.02
N VAL A 68 -14.92 5.81 -11.24
CA VAL A 68 -14.90 4.38 -10.88
C VAL A 68 -16.26 3.78 -11.22
N PRO A 69 -16.42 3.15 -12.41
CA PRO A 69 -17.68 2.56 -12.79
C PRO A 69 -18.03 1.38 -11.88
N LEU A 70 -19.02 1.53 -11.00
CA LEU A 70 -19.33 0.54 -9.95
C LEU A 70 -19.63 -0.88 -10.47
N HIS A 71 -19.98 -1.04 -11.75
CA HIS A 71 -20.20 -2.35 -12.36
C HIS A 71 -18.93 -3.22 -12.39
N ILE A 72 -17.73 -2.64 -12.34
CA ILE A 72 -16.46 -3.41 -12.35
C ILE A 72 -16.29 -4.26 -11.09
N PHE A 73 -16.83 -3.81 -9.96
CA PHE A 73 -16.82 -4.56 -8.69
C PHE A 73 -17.71 -5.82 -8.70
N LYS A 74 -18.51 -6.03 -9.76
CA LYS A 74 -19.17 -7.33 -9.99
C LYS A 74 -18.16 -8.43 -10.34
N SER A 75 -16.98 -8.07 -10.86
CA SER A 75 -15.92 -9.02 -11.18
C SER A 75 -15.16 -9.42 -9.92
N LYS A 76 -15.10 -10.73 -9.65
CA LYS A 76 -14.29 -11.31 -8.56
C LYS A 76 -12.81 -10.92 -8.69
N ILE A 77 -12.32 -10.75 -9.91
CA ILE A 77 -10.92 -10.38 -10.19
C ILE A 77 -10.65 -8.95 -9.69
N VAL A 78 -11.59 -8.02 -9.92
CA VAL A 78 -11.45 -6.63 -9.47
C VAL A 78 -11.48 -6.55 -7.95
N ASN A 79 -12.43 -7.23 -7.30
CA ASN A 79 -12.49 -7.26 -5.83
C ASN A 79 -11.23 -7.90 -5.23
N GLY A 80 -10.75 -8.99 -5.84
CA GLY A 80 -9.49 -9.63 -5.46
C GLY A 80 -8.30 -8.68 -5.59
N ALA A 81 -8.19 -7.94 -6.70
CA ALA A 81 -7.14 -6.94 -6.90
C ALA A 81 -7.23 -5.80 -5.87
N CYS A 82 -8.42 -5.30 -5.55
CA CYS A 82 -8.60 -4.25 -4.53
C CYS A 82 -8.18 -4.72 -3.14
N ILE A 83 -8.58 -5.93 -2.73
CA ILE A 83 -8.18 -6.50 -1.44
C ILE A 83 -6.66 -6.69 -1.40
N THR A 84 -6.10 -7.24 -2.48
CA THR A 84 -4.66 -7.46 -2.61
C THR A 84 -3.88 -6.15 -2.50
N MET A 85 -4.34 -5.09 -3.15
CA MET A 85 -3.73 -3.76 -3.08
C MET A 85 -3.84 -3.14 -1.69
N ALA A 86 -4.96 -3.34 -1.00
CA ALA A 86 -5.14 -2.87 0.38
C ALA A 86 -4.16 -3.56 1.34
N ILE A 87 -4.03 -4.89 1.25
CA ILE A 87 -3.07 -5.67 2.06
C ILE A 87 -1.63 -5.28 1.71
N ASN A 88 -1.34 -5.02 0.43
CA ASN A 88 -0.02 -4.58 -0.02
C ASN A 88 0.35 -3.23 0.61
N GLY A 89 -0.55 -2.24 0.56
CA GLY A 89 -0.35 -0.94 1.18
C GLY A 89 -0.12 -1.04 2.69
N TRP A 90 -0.91 -1.86 3.39
CA TRP A 90 -0.72 -2.12 4.82
C TRP A 90 0.68 -2.70 5.12
N ASN A 91 1.06 -3.78 4.44
CA ASN A 91 2.35 -4.42 4.66
C ASN A 91 3.51 -3.49 4.31
N PHE A 92 3.41 -2.73 3.22
CA PHE A 92 4.42 -1.77 2.82
C PHE A 92 4.68 -0.73 3.92
N VAL A 93 3.61 -0.14 4.47
CA VAL A 93 3.73 0.83 5.57
C VAL A 93 4.34 0.17 6.81
N VAL A 94 3.83 -0.99 7.24
CA VAL A 94 4.39 -1.73 8.39
C VAL A 94 5.88 -1.98 8.19
N GLN A 95 6.28 -2.40 7.00
CA GLN A 95 7.67 -2.71 6.70
C GLN A 95 8.59 -1.49 6.76
N VAL A 96 8.15 -0.36 6.19
CA VAL A 96 8.94 0.88 6.17
C VAL A 96 9.12 1.48 7.56
N TYR A 97 8.16 1.34 8.47
CA TYR A 97 8.25 1.86 9.83
C TYR A 97 8.84 0.86 10.84
N TYR A 98 8.44 -0.41 10.77
CA TYR A 98 8.80 -1.41 11.76
C TYR A 98 10.24 -1.90 11.61
N ILE A 99 10.69 -2.21 10.37
CA ILE A 99 12.06 -2.71 10.13
C ILE A 99 13.14 -1.76 10.66
N PRO A 100 13.16 -0.45 10.31
CA PRO A 100 14.21 0.42 10.79
C PRO A 100 14.09 0.68 12.30
N THR A 101 12.88 0.71 12.84
CA THR A 101 12.65 0.85 14.28
C THR A 101 13.17 -0.38 15.03
N PHE A 102 12.94 -1.60 14.51
CA PHE A 102 13.47 -2.84 15.06
C PHE A 102 15.00 -2.86 15.02
N TYR A 103 15.62 -2.46 13.91
CA TYR A 103 17.09 -2.36 13.84
C TYR A 103 17.70 -1.33 14.80
N GLN A 104 17.00 -0.21 15.02
CA GLN A 104 17.43 0.81 15.98
C GLN A 104 17.29 0.34 17.43
N LEU A 105 16.16 -0.26 17.79
CA LEU A 105 15.85 -0.66 19.17
C LEU A 105 16.55 -1.96 19.60
N ALA A 106 16.53 -3.00 18.75
CA ALA A 106 17.06 -4.33 19.11
C ALA A 106 18.58 -4.45 18.91
N TYR A 107 19.13 -3.84 17.86
CA TYR A 107 20.57 -3.94 17.54
C TYR A 107 21.36 -2.66 17.85
N GLY A 108 20.71 -1.61 18.34
CA GLY A 108 21.36 -0.33 18.66
C GLY A 108 21.98 0.36 17.45
N TYR A 109 21.52 0.06 16.22
CA TYR A 109 22.05 0.70 15.02
C TYR A 109 21.69 2.18 14.97
N SER A 110 22.60 3.01 14.47
CA SER A 110 22.29 4.41 14.18
C SER A 110 21.17 4.52 13.13
N ALA A 111 20.41 5.61 13.15
CA ALA A 111 19.35 5.87 12.17
C ALA A 111 19.85 5.75 10.72
N THR A 112 21.08 6.23 10.45
CA THR A 112 21.72 6.10 9.13
C THR A 112 21.94 4.64 8.73
N LYS A 113 22.40 3.80 9.65
CA LYS A 113 22.66 2.37 9.37
C LYS A 113 21.37 1.57 9.23
N ALA A 114 20.36 1.86 10.05
CA ALA A 114 19.04 1.25 9.93
C ALA A 114 18.35 1.63 8.61
N GLY A 115 18.48 2.89 8.18
CA GLY A 115 18.03 3.33 6.86
C GLY A 115 18.79 2.64 5.72
N ALA A 116 20.10 2.47 5.85
CA ALA A 116 20.91 1.73 4.87
C ALA A 116 20.48 0.26 4.73
N MET A 117 19.95 -0.37 5.79
CA MET A 117 19.40 -1.73 5.74
C MET A 117 18.09 -1.85 4.95
N LEU A 118 17.48 -0.74 4.55
CA LEU A 118 16.37 -0.72 3.59
C LEU A 118 16.84 -0.77 2.13
N LEU A 119 18.11 -0.43 1.85
CA LEU A 119 18.65 -0.46 0.47
C LEU A 119 18.52 -1.84 -0.20
N PRO A 120 18.84 -2.97 0.47
CA PRO A 120 18.66 -4.29 -0.13
C PRO A 120 17.21 -4.54 -0.54
N ILE A 121 16.24 -4.11 0.29
CA ILE A 121 14.81 -4.25 0.00
C ILE A 121 14.48 -3.46 -1.27
N THR A 122 14.84 -2.17 -1.33
CA THR A 122 14.50 -1.29 -2.46
C THR A 122 15.18 -1.71 -3.76
N LEU A 123 16.44 -2.14 -3.69
CA LEU A 123 17.18 -2.62 -4.85
C LEU A 123 16.55 -3.89 -5.43
N THR A 124 16.27 -4.88 -4.56
CA THR A 124 15.64 -6.12 -5.00
C THR A 124 14.21 -5.90 -5.47
N GLN A 125 13.46 -5.03 -4.80
CA GLN A 125 12.13 -4.61 -5.24
C GLN A 125 12.16 -4.03 -6.66
N THR A 126 13.10 -3.14 -6.95
CA THR A 126 13.25 -2.52 -8.27
C THR A 126 13.59 -3.55 -9.34
N LEU A 127 14.53 -4.45 -9.04
CA LEU A 127 14.94 -5.52 -9.95
C LEU A 127 13.76 -6.46 -10.26
N PHE A 128 13.08 -6.96 -9.23
CA PHE A 128 11.98 -7.91 -9.41
C PHE A 128 10.73 -7.28 -10.01
N SER A 129 10.44 -6.00 -9.74
CA SER A 129 9.36 -5.28 -10.43
C SER A 129 9.65 -5.10 -11.92
N THR A 130 10.91 -4.82 -12.29
CA THR A 130 11.31 -4.75 -13.70
C THR A 130 11.20 -6.11 -14.37
N LEU A 131 11.63 -7.17 -13.69
CA LEU A 131 11.55 -8.55 -14.19
C LEU A 131 10.10 -9.02 -14.34
N SER A 132 9.22 -8.74 -13.36
CA SER A 132 7.80 -9.05 -13.48
C SER A 132 7.18 -8.32 -14.67
N GLY A 133 7.48 -7.03 -14.85
CA GLY A 133 7.03 -6.24 -16.01
C GLY A 133 7.38 -6.89 -17.34
N LEU A 134 8.64 -7.34 -17.48
CA LEU A 134 9.11 -8.01 -18.69
C LEU A 134 8.45 -9.38 -18.89
N VAL A 135 8.24 -10.14 -17.81
CA VAL A 135 7.57 -11.45 -17.85
C VAL A 135 6.10 -11.29 -18.24
N VAL A 136 5.39 -10.33 -17.64
CA VAL A 136 3.99 -10.03 -17.97
C VAL A 136 3.87 -9.53 -19.41
N HIS A 137 4.79 -8.69 -19.87
CA HIS A 137 4.83 -8.23 -21.26
C HIS A 137 5.01 -9.39 -22.26
N LYS A 138 5.86 -10.39 -21.94
CA LYS A 138 6.13 -11.53 -22.84
C LYS A 138 5.07 -12.63 -22.76
N VAL A 139 4.59 -12.96 -21.56
CA VAL A 139 3.72 -14.12 -21.31
C VAL A 139 2.23 -13.72 -21.28
N GLY A 140 1.93 -12.44 -21.04
CA GLY A 140 0.56 -11.92 -20.92
C GLY A 140 -0.19 -12.34 -19.65
N ARG A 141 0.49 -13.02 -18.71
CA ARG A 141 -0.11 -13.59 -17.50
C ARG A 141 0.50 -12.98 -16.25
N TYR A 142 -0.26 -12.11 -15.58
CA TYR A 142 0.17 -11.37 -14.39
C TYR A 142 -0.09 -12.10 -13.08
N ARG A 143 -1.05 -13.05 -13.07
CA ARG A 143 -1.56 -13.68 -11.85
C ARG A 143 -0.48 -14.51 -11.15
N GLU A 144 0.33 -15.23 -11.92
CA GLU A 144 1.40 -16.09 -11.44
C GLU A 144 2.52 -15.26 -10.78
N CYS A 145 2.90 -14.12 -11.37
CA CYS A 145 3.86 -13.19 -10.78
C CYS A 145 3.36 -12.65 -9.43
N ILE A 146 2.10 -12.21 -9.36
CA ILE A 146 1.51 -11.70 -8.12
C ILE A 146 1.48 -12.78 -7.04
N LEU A 147 1.04 -14.00 -7.37
CA LEU A 147 0.98 -15.11 -6.40
C LEU A 147 2.36 -15.48 -5.86
N LEU A 148 3.37 -15.57 -6.73
CA LEU A 148 4.75 -15.82 -6.32
C LEU A 148 5.27 -14.69 -5.42
N GLY A 149 4.96 -13.44 -5.76
CA GLY A 149 5.31 -12.28 -4.95
C GLY A 149 4.73 -12.35 -3.54
N TRP A 150 3.46 -12.72 -3.39
CA TRP A 150 2.82 -12.90 -2.08
C TRP A 150 3.43 -14.01 -1.25
N VAL A 151 3.75 -15.15 -1.88
CA VAL A 151 4.41 -16.27 -1.19
C VAL A 151 5.79 -15.84 -0.70
N LEU A 152 6.59 -15.20 -1.56
CA LEU A 152 7.92 -14.70 -1.19
C LEU A 152 7.85 -13.66 -0.08
N TRP A 153 6.88 -12.75 -0.12
CA TRP A 153 6.72 -11.73 0.91
C TRP A 153 6.29 -12.33 2.24
N ALA A 154 5.34 -13.28 2.24
CA ALA A 154 4.91 -13.97 3.45
C ALA A 154 6.05 -14.77 4.10
N VAL A 155 6.83 -15.50 3.29
CA VAL A 155 8.01 -16.23 3.75
C VAL A 155 9.08 -15.28 4.27
N GLY A 156 9.36 -14.19 3.55
CA GLY A 156 10.32 -13.17 3.97
C GLY A 156 9.92 -12.50 5.29
N ALA A 157 8.64 -12.15 5.47
CA ALA A 157 8.12 -11.59 6.71
C ALA A 157 8.20 -12.61 7.87
N GLY A 158 7.88 -13.88 7.61
CA GLY A 158 8.04 -14.96 8.60
C GLY A 158 9.50 -15.23 8.96
N LEU A 159 10.45 -15.04 8.04
CA LEU A 159 11.88 -15.12 8.35
C LEU A 159 12.34 -13.92 9.17
N LEU A 160 11.88 -12.71 8.84
CA LEU A 160 12.17 -11.52 9.64
C LEU A 160 11.68 -11.64 11.09
N SER A 161 10.55 -12.29 11.33
CA SER A 161 10.06 -12.51 12.71
C SER A 161 10.90 -13.48 13.52
N THR A 162 11.80 -14.25 12.88
CA THR A 162 12.77 -15.12 13.58
C THR A 162 14.10 -14.43 13.89
N LEU A 163 14.27 -13.15 13.51
CA LEU A 163 15.47 -12.40 13.84
C LEU A 163 15.52 -12.12 15.34
N ASP A 164 16.62 -12.55 15.95
CA ASP A 164 16.95 -12.31 17.35
C ASP A 164 18.20 -11.40 17.47
N GLU A 165 18.46 -10.84 18.64
CA GLU A 165 19.54 -9.88 18.94
C GLU A 165 20.94 -10.40 18.53
N ASN A 166 21.13 -11.71 18.50
CA ASN A 166 22.38 -12.37 18.09
C ASN A 166 22.49 -12.66 16.58
N SER A 167 21.52 -12.24 15.77
CA SER A 167 21.49 -12.57 14.33
C SER A 167 22.53 -11.79 13.55
N SER A 168 23.28 -12.50 12.69
CA SER A 168 24.31 -11.88 11.86
C SER A 168 23.73 -10.96 10.79
N VAL A 169 24.52 -9.96 10.38
CA VAL A 169 24.17 -9.02 9.30
C VAL A 169 23.81 -9.74 8.00
N GLY A 170 24.44 -10.89 7.72
CA GLY A 170 24.13 -11.69 6.53
C GLY A 170 22.70 -12.25 6.53
N LYS A 171 22.17 -12.67 7.70
CA LYS A 171 20.77 -13.10 7.81
C LYS A 171 19.81 -11.93 7.62
N GLN A 172 20.12 -10.78 8.21
CA GLN A 172 19.33 -9.55 8.07
C GLN A 172 19.20 -9.14 6.60
N VAL A 173 20.33 -9.07 5.87
CA VAL A 173 20.33 -8.73 4.45
C VAL A 173 19.64 -9.81 3.62
N GLY A 174 19.90 -11.09 3.87
CA GLY A 174 19.27 -12.20 3.14
C GLY A 174 17.75 -12.21 3.23
N TYR A 175 17.19 -11.97 4.42
CA TYR A 175 15.74 -11.88 4.61
C TYR A 175 15.16 -10.61 3.97
N SER A 176 15.86 -9.48 4.07
CA SER A 176 15.50 -8.24 3.38
C SER A 176 15.44 -8.39 1.86
N LEU A 177 16.35 -9.16 1.25
CA LEU A 177 16.32 -9.46 -0.20
C LEU A 177 15.06 -10.26 -0.58
N LEU A 178 14.70 -11.28 0.19
CA LEU A 178 13.49 -12.09 -0.03
C LEU A 178 12.23 -11.23 0.04
N VAL A 179 12.15 -10.35 1.05
CA VAL A 179 11.04 -9.42 1.20
C VAL A 179 10.98 -8.44 0.02
N GLY A 180 12.12 -7.85 -0.38
CA GLY A 180 12.20 -6.97 -1.54
C GLY A 180 11.70 -7.66 -2.82
N ALA A 181 12.08 -8.92 -3.04
CA ALA A 181 11.59 -9.71 -4.18
C ALA A 181 10.07 -9.91 -4.16
N GLY A 182 9.49 -10.16 -2.98
CA GLY A 182 8.04 -10.28 -2.81
C GLY A 182 7.30 -8.97 -3.09
N VAL A 183 7.79 -7.85 -2.54
CA VAL A 183 7.22 -6.51 -2.77
C VAL A 183 7.26 -6.14 -4.25
N GLY A 184 8.40 -6.36 -4.93
CA GLY A 184 8.57 -6.01 -6.34
C GLY A 184 7.55 -6.69 -7.26
N ASN A 185 7.27 -7.97 -7.03
CA ASN A 185 6.31 -8.74 -7.84
C ASN A 185 4.83 -8.43 -7.54
N THR A 186 4.53 -7.78 -6.41
CA THR A 186 3.14 -7.52 -5.98
C THR A 186 2.68 -6.08 -6.23
N LEU A 187 3.59 -5.10 -6.19
CA LEU A 187 3.25 -3.68 -6.22
C LEU A 187 3.06 -3.15 -7.65
N GLN A 188 3.86 -3.63 -8.62
CA GLN A 188 3.80 -3.28 -10.05
C GLN A 188 4.29 -4.47 -10.91
N PRO A 189 3.40 -5.41 -11.29
CA PRO A 189 3.71 -6.49 -12.23
C PRO A 189 3.86 -6.03 -13.67
#